data_AF-A0A7H8M9B8-F1
#
_entry.id   AF-A0A7H8M9B8-F1
#
_cell.length_a   1.000
_cell.length_b   1.000
_cell.length_c   1.000
_cell.angle_alpha   90.00
_cell.angle_beta   90.00
_cell.angle_gamma   90.00
#
_symmetry.space_group_name_H-M   'P 1'
#
loop_
_entity.id
_entity.type
_entity.pdbx_description
1 polymer ?
#
loop_
_entity_poly.entity_id
_entity_poly.type
_entity_poly.pdbx_seq_one_letter_code
_entity_poly.pdbx_strand_id
1 'polypeptide(L)'
;MRGRVRGRVIFAGLLLLILVLVLPAPARAAGERIPTYDVVLRIGADGVLHVRETITYDFDRSEHGIVRHVPFRRGDRVYDVRNVRTSSSTGAPSRVRMTRFLRDVRISVGDRHREVRGRQAYVLEYEVRWAFTPRPGHDELEWDAIGTAWDVPIGNAAVRVEAPVPLRRVGCRAGAPDASTRCLRDRDGPYAVDFVQTGLAPHEGMRIRVRLPKHAITVPAPHRVPPRWAGGWPGTAVLALALGALALIPRLPVPRRRAGVALVAAGLPVVAADAGEEVAARGLWAFSLGDGCLAGLALLIVGAGMLCAHRRTPHSPHRLTPHRLNPRAPR
;
A
#
# COMPACT_ATOMS: atom_id res chain seq x y z
N MET A 1 35.89 -11.76 62.28
CA MET A 1 35.15 -10.72 61.52
C MET A 1 34.60 -11.16 60.14
N ARG A 2 34.72 -12.42 59.69
CA ARG A 2 34.31 -12.85 58.32
C ARG A 2 32.85 -13.34 58.15
N GLY A 3 32.07 -13.50 59.22
CA GLY A 3 30.70 -14.07 59.16
C GLY A 3 29.56 -13.08 58.87
N ARG A 4 29.67 -11.82 59.31
CA ARG A 4 28.57 -10.83 59.18
C ARG A 4 28.37 -10.27 57.77
N VAL A 5 29.41 -10.32 56.92
CA VAL A 5 29.34 -9.77 55.55
C VAL A 5 28.59 -10.71 54.61
N ARG A 6 28.74 -12.03 54.77
CA ARG A 6 28.07 -13.04 53.92
C ARG A 6 26.55 -13.04 54.10
N GLY A 7 26.05 -12.87 55.32
CA GLY A 7 24.61 -12.78 55.58
C GLY A 7 23.95 -11.55 54.95
N ARG A 8 24.65 -10.40 54.93
CA ARG A 8 24.14 -9.16 54.32
C ARG A 8 24.08 -9.22 52.80
N VAL A 9 25.03 -9.89 52.16
CA VAL A 9 25.04 -10.07 50.69
C VAL A 9 23.92 -11.03 50.25
N ILE A 10 23.69 -12.11 51.00
CA ILE A 10 22.59 -13.04 50.72
C ILE A 10 21.23 -12.36 50.93
N PHE A 11 21.08 -11.57 52.01
CA PHE A 11 19.83 -10.85 52.28
C PHE A 11 19.56 -9.76 51.23
N ALA A 12 20.58 -9.02 50.80
CA ALA A 12 20.45 -8.03 49.71
C ALA A 12 20.13 -8.70 48.36
N GLY A 13 20.73 -9.86 48.07
CA GLY A 13 20.41 -10.65 46.87
C GLY A 13 18.98 -11.18 46.87
N LEU A 14 18.48 -11.65 48.03
CA LEU A 14 17.10 -12.11 48.19
C LEU A 14 16.11 -10.95 48.07
N LEU A 15 16.43 -9.78 48.65
CA LEU A 15 15.60 -8.58 48.54
C LEU A 15 15.54 -8.06 47.11
N LEU A 16 16.65 -8.11 46.36
CA LEU A 16 16.71 -7.73 44.95
C LEU A 16 15.92 -8.71 44.07
N LEU A 17 15.99 -10.01 44.36
CA LEU A 17 15.21 -11.03 43.66
C LEU A 17 13.71 -10.86 43.90
N ILE A 18 13.31 -10.60 45.15
CA ILE A 18 11.91 -10.29 45.49
C ILE A 18 11.46 -8.97 44.83
N LEU A 19 12.32 -7.95 44.78
CA LEU A 19 12.01 -6.69 44.10
C LEU A 19 11.81 -6.86 42.58
N VAL A 20 12.55 -7.78 41.94
CA VAL A 20 12.38 -8.12 40.52
C VAL A 20 11.09 -8.93 40.28
N LEU A 21 10.68 -9.77 41.24
CA LEU A 21 9.43 -10.55 41.18
C LEU A 21 8.16 -9.74 41.49
N VAL A 22 8.29 -8.57 42.13
CA VAL A 22 7.17 -7.67 42.46
C VAL A 22 7.04 -6.51 41.47
N LEU A 23 7.90 -6.45 40.43
CA LEU A 23 7.69 -5.52 39.32
C LEU A 23 6.33 -5.81 38.68
N PRO A 24 5.39 -4.85 38.68
CA PRO A 24 4.12 -5.04 38.00
C PRO A 24 4.44 -5.34 36.53
N ALA A 25 3.92 -6.46 36.02
CA ALA A 25 3.96 -6.72 34.59
C ALA A 25 3.40 -5.48 33.88
N PRO A 26 4.02 -4.96 32.80
CA PRO A 26 3.47 -3.83 32.08
C PRO A 26 2.05 -4.21 31.68
N ALA A 27 1.06 -3.52 32.26
CA ALA A 27 -0.31 -3.65 31.84
C ALA A 27 -0.30 -3.36 30.33
N ARG A 28 -0.60 -4.36 29.51
CA ARG A 28 -0.78 -4.14 28.07
C ARG A 28 -1.93 -3.14 27.99
N ALA A 29 -1.61 -1.87 27.74
CA ALA A 29 -2.62 -0.89 27.39
C ALA A 29 -3.48 -1.54 26.30
N ALA A 30 -4.79 -1.58 26.52
CA ALA A 30 -5.72 -2.18 25.59
C ALA A 30 -5.80 -1.27 24.36
N GLY A 31 -4.79 -1.36 23.50
CA GLY A 31 -4.75 -0.63 22.24
C GLY A 31 -5.91 -1.04 21.34
N GLU A 32 -6.14 -0.22 20.32
CA GLU A 32 -7.11 -0.53 19.27
C GLU A 32 -6.89 -1.95 18.73
N ARG A 33 -8.01 -2.63 18.45
CA ARG A 33 -8.02 -4.01 17.99
C ARG A 33 -9.30 -4.32 17.24
N ILE A 34 -9.26 -5.43 16.53
CA ILE A 34 -10.45 -6.00 15.87
C ILE A 34 -10.80 -7.29 16.62
N PRO A 35 -11.74 -7.28 17.59
CA PRO A 35 -12.12 -8.49 18.30
C PRO A 35 -12.59 -9.62 17.38
N THR A 36 -13.42 -9.31 16.37
CA THR A 36 -13.92 -10.28 15.39
C THR A 36 -13.89 -9.70 13.99
N TYR A 37 -13.54 -10.55 13.04
CA TYR A 37 -13.57 -10.23 11.61
C TYR A 37 -14.08 -11.44 10.82
N ASP A 38 -15.31 -11.34 10.36
CA ASP A 38 -16.01 -12.39 9.62
C ASP A 38 -16.13 -12.01 8.15
N VAL A 39 -15.67 -12.88 7.26
CA VAL A 39 -15.71 -12.69 5.80
C VAL A 39 -16.49 -13.81 5.15
N VAL A 40 -17.49 -13.46 4.33
CA VAL A 40 -18.17 -14.42 3.45
C VAL A 40 -17.74 -14.13 2.01
N LEU A 41 -17.15 -15.14 1.38
CA LEU A 41 -16.73 -15.15 -0.02
C LEU A 41 -17.69 -16.04 -0.80
N ARG A 42 -18.66 -15.44 -1.49
CA ARG A 42 -19.59 -16.17 -2.35
C ARG A 42 -19.16 -16.08 -3.80
N ILE A 43 -18.84 -17.22 -4.38
CA ILE A 43 -18.47 -17.35 -5.79
C ILE A 43 -19.75 -17.38 -6.63
N GLY A 44 -19.92 -16.44 -7.55
CA GLY A 44 -21.01 -16.42 -8.52
C GLY A 44 -20.75 -17.38 -9.68
N ALA A 45 -21.82 -17.90 -10.28
CA ALA A 45 -21.74 -18.72 -11.49
C ALA A 45 -21.20 -17.94 -12.71
N ASP A 46 -21.26 -16.60 -12.66
CA ASP A 46 -20.75 -15.65 -13.64
C ASP A 46 -19.29 -15.23 -13.42
N GLY A 47 -18.61 -15.84 -12.43
CA GLY A 47 -17.22 -15.53 -12.09
C GLY A 47 -17.03 -14.24 -11.31
N VAL A 48 -18.11 -13.61 -10.83
CA VAL A 48 -18.05 -12.51 -9.88
C VAL A 48 -17.90 -13.06 -8.46
N LEU A 49 -16.98 -12.48 -7.69
CA LEU A 49 -16.85 -12.78 -6.27
C LEU A 49 -17.64 -11.74 -5.47
N HIS A 50 -18.67 -12.20 -4.77
CA HIS A 50 -19.42 -11.37 -3.81
C HIS A 50 -18.76 -11.50 -2.45
N VAL A 51 -18.34 -10.36 -1.89
CA VAL A 51 -17.65 -10.30 -0.61
C VAL A 51 -18.51 -9.56 0.39
N ARG A 52 -18.71 -10.17 1.56
CA ARG A 52 -19.31 -9.53 2.73
C ARG A 52 -18.34 -9.62 3.89
N GLU A 53 -17.89 -8.47 4.39
CA GLU A 53 -17.00 -8.33 5.54
C GLU A 53 -17.80 -7.77 6.72
N THR A 54 -17.77 -8.43 7.87
CA THR A 54 -18.30 -7.92 9.14
C THR A 54 -17.13 -7.73 10.10
N ILE A 55 -16.85 -6.46 10.42
CA ILE A 55 -15.68 -6.05 11.18
C ILE A 55 -16.16 -5.46 12.49
N THR A 56 -15.93 -6.15 13.60
CA THR A 56 -16.08 -5.58 14.93
C THR A 56 -14.77 -4.92 15.30
N TYR A 57 -14.75 -3.60 15.35
CA TYR A 57 -13.59 -2.80 15.73
C TYR A 57 -13.78 -2.25 17.15
N ASP A 58 -12.74 -2.27 17.97
CA ASP A 58 -12.75 -1.71 19.33
C ASP A 58 -11.80 -0.51 19.37
N PHE A 59 -12.37 0.69 19.26
CA PHE A 59 -11.62 1.93 19.24
C PHE A 59 -11.22 2.36 20.65
N ASP A 60 -9.91 2.46 20.90
CA ASP A 60 -9.37 2.97 22.17
C ASP A 60 -9.46 4.51 22.25
N ARG A 61 -9.51 5.21 21.13
CA ARG A 61 -9.73 6.68 21.07
C ARG A 61 -10.92 7.03 20.18
N SER A 62 -11.31 8.29 20.18
CA SER A 62 -12.36 8.77 19.29
C SER A 62 -11.82 8.83 17.85
N GLU A 63 -12.53 8.21 16.92
CA GLU A 63 -12.16 8.12 15.50
C GLU A 63 -13.39 8.33 14.61
N HIS A 64 -13.18 8.70 13.34
CA HIS A 64 -14.28 8.95 12.41
C HIS A 64 -14.85 7.70 11.73
N GLY A 65 -14.31 6.51 12.03
CA GLY A 65 -14.70 5.23 11.43
C GLY A 65 -13.51 4.35 11.08
N ILE A 66 -13.68 3.43 10.13
CA ILE A 66 -12.62 2.50 9.69
C ILE A 66 -12.18 2.76 8.25
N VAL A 67 -11.00 2.24 7.92
CA VAL A 67 -10.45 2.25 6.55
C VAL A 67 -10.09 0.83 6.15
N ARG A 68 -10.73 0.34 5.09
CA ARG A 68 -10.46 -0.98 4.50
C ARG A 68 -9.71 -0.83 3.18
N HIS A 69 -8.58 -1.52 3.06
CA HIS A 69 -7.77 -1.55 1.83
C HIS A 69 -8.01 -2.85 1.05
N VAL A 70 -8.74 -2.78 -0.06
CA VAL A 70 -9.00 -3.94 -0.93
C VAL A 70 -8.07 -3.89 -2.14
N PRO A 71 -7.28 -4.95 -2.43
CA PRO A 71 -6.37 -4.93 -3.57
C PRO A 71 -7.15 -4.79 -4.88
N PHE A 72 -6.79 -3.78 -5.68
CA PHE A 72 -7.38 -3.54 -7.00
C PHE A 72 -6.40 -3.86 -8.13
N ARG A 73 -5.10 -3.86 -7.85
CA ARG A 73 -4.06 -4.15 -8.85
C ARG A 73 -2.89 -4.92 -8.25
N ARG A 74 -2.55 -6.08 -8.84
CA ARG A 74 -1.37 -6.88 -8.49
C ARG A 74 -0.49 -7.06 -9.73
N GLY A 75 0.59 -6.30 -9.81
CA GLY A 75 1.45 -6.26 -11.01
C GLY A 75 0.70 -5.64 -12.19
N ASP A 76 0.55 -6.42 -13.26
CA ASP A 76 -0.23 -6.09 -14.45
C ASP A 76 -1.73 -6.44 -14.30
N ARG A 77 -2.10 -7.29 -13.33
CA ARG A 77 -3.50 -7.72 -13.14
C ARG A 77 -4.34 -6.69 -12.42
N VAL A 78 -5.55 -6.45 -12.90
CA VAL A 78 -6.58 -5.62 -12.26
C VAL A 78 -7.74 -6.47 -11.73
N TYR A 79 -8.29 -6.04 -10.60
CA TYR A 79 -9.54 -6.52 -10.00
C TYR A 79 -10.53 -5.36 -9.99
N ASP A 80 -11.74 -5.58 -10.48
CA ASP A 80 -12.79 -4.55 -10.52
C ASP A 80 -13.66 -4.63 -9.27
N VAL A 81 -13.33 -3.81 -8.28
CA VAL A 81 -14.11 -3.65 -7.03
C VAL A 81 -15.20 -2.60 -7.26
N ARG A 82 -16.46 -3.00 -7.11
CA ARG A 82 -17.64 -2.17 -7.38
C ARG A 82 -18.82 -2.51 -6.48
N ASN A 83 -19.90 -1.76 -6.64
CA ASN A 83 -21.17 -1.95 -5.92
C ASN A 83 -20.99 -1.98 -4.39
N VAL A 84 -20.05 -1.18 -3.87
CA VAL A 84 -19.74 -1.14 -2.44
C VAL A 84 -20.89 -0.54 -1.66
N ARG A 85 -21.38 -1.29 -0.68
CA ARG A 85 -22.40 -0.88 0.29
C ARG A 85 -21.86 -1.08 1.69
N THR A 86 -22.26 -0.21 2.60
CA THR A 86 -21.79 -0.22 3.98
C THR A 86 -22.93 0.04 4.93
N SER A 87 -22.91 -0.66 6.06
CA SER A 87 -23.86 -0.46 7.16
C SER A 87 -23.16 -0.68 8.51
N SER A 88 -23.84 -0.35 9.60
CA SER A 88 -23.38 -0.64 10.95
C SER A 88 -24.52 -1.19 11.77
N SER A 89 -24.32 -2.34 12.43
CA SER A 89 -25.32 -2.91 13.33
C SER A 89 -25.35 -2.23 14.70
N THR A 90 -24.33 -1.45 15.06
CA THR A 90 -24.26 -0.67 16.30
C THR A 90 -24.78 0.77 16.13
N GLY A 91 -25.18 1.16 14.92
CA GLY A 91 -25.61 2.53 14.60
C GLY A 91 -24.44 3.53 14.45
N ALA A 92 -23.21 3.03 14.29
CA ALA A 92 -22.05 3.85 13.95
C ALA A 92 -22.26 4.51 12.57
N PRO A 93 -21.69 5.71 12.33
CA PRO A 93 -21.74 6.32 11.01
C PRO A 93 -21.10 5.40 9.98
N SER A 94 -21.82 5.08 8.92
CA SER A 94 -21.39 4.08 7.94
C SER A 94 -21.42 4.60 6.51
N ARG A 95 -21.22 5.90 6.27
CA ARG A 95 -21.15 6.41 4.89
C ARG A 95 -19.86 5.91 4.24
N VAL A 96 -20.01 5.40 3.02
CA VAL A 96 -18.87 4.91 2.23
C VAL A 96 -18.25 6.04 1.42
N ARG A 97 -16.92 6.08 1.39
CA ARG A 97 -16.14 6.82 0.41
C ARG A 97 -15.05 5.94 -0.15
N MET A 98 -15.01 5.80 -1.47
CA MET A 98 -13.98 5.03 -2.17
C MET A 98 -12.96 5.95 -2.80
N THR A 99 -11.68 5.67 -2.59
CA THR A 99 -10.59 6.31 -3.32
C THR A 99 -9.71 5.21 -3.92
N ARG A 100 -9.54 5.20 -5.24
CA ARG A 100 -8.56 4.31 -5.89
C ARG A 100 -7.18 4.92 -5.74
N PHE A 101 -6.25 4.21 -5.11
CA PHE A 101 -4.91 4.71 -4.88
C PHE A 101 -3.90 3.66 -5.32
N LEU A 102 -3.14 3.94 -6.38
CA LEU A 102 -1.98 3.18 -6.81
C LEU A 102 -2.22 1.65 -7.00
N ARG A 103 -2.29 0.86 -5.93
CA ARG A 103 -2.49 -0.62 -5.92
C ARG A 103 -3.82 -1.07 -5.30
N ASP A 104 -4.41 -0.26 -4.42
CA ASP A 104 -5.57 -0.66 -3.61
C ASP A 104 -6.73 0.33 -3.72
N VAL A 105 -7.95 -0.18 -3.56
CA VAL A 105 -9.13 0.63 -3.30
C VAL A 105 -9.18 0.87 -1.79
N ARG A 106 -9.09 2.15 -1.40
CA ARG A 106 -9.33 2.58 -0.03
C ARG A 106 -10.84 2.81 0.15
N ILE A 107 -11.47 1.98 0.96
CA ILE A 107 -12.87 2.08 1.35
C ILE A 107 -12.90 2.68 2.75
N SER A 108 -13.19 3.97 2.85
CA SER A 108 -13.42 4.63 4.14
C SER A 108 -14.89 4.47 4.52
N VAL A 109 -15.16 4.02 5.74
CA VAL A 109 -16.52 3.82 6.28
C VAL A 109 -16.63 4.64 7.55
N GLY A 110 -17.50 5.66 7.56
CA GLY A 110 -17.51 6.60 8.66
C GLY A 110 -18.24 7.92 8.38
N ASP A 111 -17.96 8.93 9.21
CA ASP A 111 -18.38 10.31 8.98
C ASP A 111 -17.32 11.28 9.51
N ARG A 112 -16.90 12.23 8.67
CA ARG A 112 -15.91 13.26 9.03
C ARG A 112 -16.36 14.19 10.16
N HIS A 113 -17.65 14.24 10.45
CA HIS A 113 -18.24 15.15 11.44
C HIS A 113 -18.73 14.43 12.70
N ARG A 114 -18.68 13.10 12.74
CA ARG A 114 -19.13 12.31 13.88
C ARG A 114 -18.09 11.27 14.23
N GLU A 115 -17.58 11.35 15.44
CA GLU A 115 -16.65 10.37 15.98
C GLU A 115 -17.39 9.22 16.66
N VAL A 116 -16.70 8.09 16.75
CA VAL A 116 -17.09 6.90 17.50
C VAL A 116 -15.93 6.43 18.36
N ARG A 117 -16.24 5.75 19.46
CA ARG A 117 -15.29 5.11 20.36
C ARG A 117 -15.82 3.74 20.79
N GLY A 118 -14.94 2.90 21.33
CA GLY A 118 -15.26 1.57 21.83
C GLY A 118 -15.69 0.64 20.71
N ARG A 119 -16.48 -0.38 21.07
CA ARG A 119 -16.87 -1.43 20.13
C ARG A 119 -17.91 -0.96 19.13
N GLN A 120 -17.56 -1.00 17.85
CA GLN A 120 -18.44 -0.72 16.72
C GLN A 120 -18.38 -1.85 15.71
N ALA A 121 -19.51 -2.18 15.08
CA ALA A 121 -19.58 -3.20 14.07
C ALA A 121 -19.92 -2.60 12.71
N TYR A 122 -19.07 -2.82 11.72
CA TYR A 122 -19.24 -2.38 10.35
C TYR A 122 -19.44 -3.57 9.43
N VAL A 123 -20.39 -3.45 8.50
CA VAL A 123 -20.62 -4.43 7.45
C VAL A 123 -20.29 -3.77 6.13
N LEU A 124 -19.41 -4.39 5.34
CA LEU A 124 -19.04 -3.98 4.00
C LEU A 124 -19.47 -5.08 3.04
N GLU A 125 -20.18 -4.71 1.98
CA GLU A 125 -20.59 -5.62 0.91
C GLU A 125 -20.11 -5.06 -0.42
N TYR A 126 -19.42 -5.88 -1.21
CA TYR A 126 -18.90 -5.44 -2.50
C TYR A 126 -18.71 -6.62 -3.46
N GLU A 127 -18.60 -6.28 -4.75
CA GLU A 127 -18.37 -7.24 -5.82
C GLU A 127 -16.97 -7.07 -6.39
N VAL A 128 -16.33 -8.18 -6.71
CA VAL A 128 -15.03 -8.22 -7.38
C VAL A 128 -15.16 -8.98 -8.68
N ARG A 129 -15.06 -8.28 -9.82
CA ARG A 129 -14.88 -8.95 -11.12
C ARG A 129 -13.42 -9.24 -11.39
N TRP A 130 -13.20 -10.13 -12.35
CA TRP A 130 -11.86 -10.56 -12.76
C TRP A 130 -11.06 -11.10 -11.56
N ALA A 131 -11.74 -11.73 -10.59
CA ALA A 131 -11.11 -12.35 -9.43
C ALA A 131 -10.41 -13.67 -9.78
N PHE A 132 -10.96 -14.40 -10.76
CA PHE A 132 -10.48 -15.72 -11.15
C PHE A 132 -9.42 -15.66 -12.25
N THR A 133 -8.45 -16.58 -12.17
CA THR A 133 -7.44 -16.81 -13.19
C THR A 133 -7.76 -18.13 -13.91
N PRO A 134 -8.07 -18.09 -15.22
CA PRO A 134 -8.27 -19.30 -15.98
C PRO A 134 -6.94 -20.03 -16.19
N ARG A 135 -6.93 -21.35 -15.93
CA ARG A 135 -5.83 -22.27 -16.23
C ARG A 135 -6.30 -23.34 -17.24
N PRO A 136 -5.39 -24.13 -17.84
CA PRO A 136 -5.77 -25.15 -18.81
C PRO A 136 -6.76 -26.19 -18.30
N GLY A 137 -6.65 -26.64 -17.04
CA GLY A 137 -7.51 -27.70 -16.48
C GLY A 137 -8.41 -27.28 -15.31
N HIS A 138 -8.37 -26.02 -14.89
CA HIS A 138 -9.15 -25.50 -13.76
C HIS A 138 -9.21 -23.98 -13.81
N ASP A 139 -10.07 -23.39 -13.00
CA ASP A 139 -10.05 -21.96 -12.73
C ASP A 139 -9.65 -21.72 -11.28
N GLU A 140 -8.77 -20.75 -11.05
CA GLU A 140 -8.13 -20.51 -9.75
C GLU A 140 -8.53 -19.15 -9.20
N LEU A 141 -8.99 -19.12 -7.95
CA LEU A 141 -9.11 -17.92 -7.14
C LEU A 141 -7.96 -17.89 -6.13
N GLU A 142 -7.24 -16.78 -6.07
CA GLU A 142 -6.37 -16.44 -4.95
C GLU A 142 -6.81 -15.08 -4.41
N TRP A 143 -7.37 -15.08 -3.20
CA TRP A 143 -7.94 -13.88 -2.59
C TRP A 143 -7.37 -13.64 -1.19
N ASP A 144 -7.01 -12.40 -0.90
CA ASP A 144 -6.61 -11.97 0.43
C ASP A 144 -7.87 -11.49 1.17
N ALA A 145 -8.47 -12.39 1.96
CA ALA A 145 -9.78 -12.18 2.55
C ALA A 145 -9.75 -11.12 3.67
N ILE A 146 -8.68 -11.13 4.48
CA ILE A 146 -8.52 -10.21 5.62
C ILE A 146 -7.62 -9.02 5.25
N GLY A 147 -6.59 -9.24 4.42
CA GLY A 147 -5.57 -8.25 4.09
C GLY A 147 -4.48 -8.13 5.15
N THR A 148 -3.30 -7.64 4.74
CA THR A 148 -2.16 -7.35 5.63
C THR A 148 -1.99 -5.85 5.92
N ALA A 149 -3.04 -5.05 5.66
CA ALA A 149 -3.00 -3.59 5.78
C ALA A 149 -3.48 -3.06 7.15
N TRP A 150 -3.90 -3.95 8.06
CA TRP A 150 -4.34 -3.56 9.39
C TRP A 150 -3.14 -3.36 10.32
N ASP A 151 -3.08 -2.20 10.96
CA ASP A 151 -2.04 -1.84 11.94
C ASP A 151 -2.36 -2.35 13.35
N VAL A 152 -3.51 -2.99 13.52
CA VAL A 152 -4.04 -3.46 14.81
C VAL A 152 -4.19 -4.98 14.79
N PRO A 153 -4.06 -5.67 15.94
CA PRO A 153 -4.26 -7.10 16.02
C PRO A 153 -5.73 -7.48 15.79
N ILE A 154 -5.94 -8.67 15.20
CA ILE A 154 -7.26 -9.28 15.02
C ILE A 154 -7.39 -10.48 15.93
N GLY A 155 -8.39 -10.46 16.81
CA GLY A 155 -8.65 -11.50 17.81
C GLY A 155 -9.09 -12.81 17.16
N ASN A 156 -10.26 -12.80 16.52
CA ASN A 156 -10.80 -13.96 15.81
C ASN A 156 -11.15 -13.57 14.38
N ALA A 157 -10.52 -14.20 13.41
CA ALA A 157 -10.82 -14.04 12.00
C ALA A 157 -11.45 -15.32 11.44
N ALA A 158 -12.59 -15.19 10.77
CA ALA A 158 -13.29 -16.29 10.13
C ALA A 158 -13.56 -15.97 8.67
N VAL A 159 -13.35 -16.94 7.79
CA VAL A 159 -13.61 -16.82 6.36
C VAL A 159 -14.44 -18.01 5.89
N ARG A 160 -15.68 -17.73 5.48
CA ARG A 160 -16.57 -18.69 4.84
C ARG A 160 -16.46 -18.58 3.33
N VAL A 161 -16.23 -19.70 2.65
CA VAL A 161 -16.19 -19.77 1.18
C VAL A 161 -17.38 -20.55 0.68
N GLU A 162 -18.22 -19.94 -0.15
CA GLU A 162 -19.40 -20.54 -0.76
C GLU A 162 -19.25 -20.62 -2.29
N ALA A 163 -19.67 -21.72 -2.91
CA ALA A 163 -19.59 -21.89 -4.35
C ALA A 163 -20.81 -22.62 -4.93
N PRO A 164 -21.14 -22.41 -6.23
CA PRO A 164 -22.25 -23.09 -6.89
C PRO A 164 -21.92 -24.56 -7.23
N VAL A 165 -20.68 -24.98 -6.96
CA VAL A 165 -20.18 -26.34 -7.19
C VAL A 165 -19.44 -26.85 -5.97
N PRO A 166 -19.29 -28.19 -5.79
CA PRO A 166 -18.62 -28.73 -4.62
C PRO A 166 -17.16 -28.26 -4.50
N LEU A 167 -16.79 -27.71 -3.34
CA LEU A 167 -15.45 -27.22 -3.01
C LEU A 167 -14.50 -28.38 -2.67
N ARG A 168 -13.96 -29.03 -3.71
CA ARG A 168 -13.00 -30.15 -3.56
C ARG A 168 -11.58 -29.69 -3.25
N ARG A 169 -11.15 -28.54 -3.78
CA ARG A 169 -9.80 -28.00 -3.64
C ARG A 169 -9.86 -26.55 -3.18
N VAL A 170 -9.94 -26.37 -1.87
CA VAL A 170 -9.92 -25.07 -1.21
C VAL A 170 -8.95 -25.13 -0.02
N GLY A 171 -8.21 -24.04 0.21
CA GLY A 171 -7.31 -23.93 1.33
C GLY A 171 -7.16 -22.49 1.79
N CYS A 172 -6.69 -22.34 3.03
CA CYS A 172 -6.43 -21.06 3.66
C CYS A 172 -5.02 -21.08 4.25
N ARG A 173 -4.29 -19.98 4.08
CA ARG A 173 -3.08 -19.69 4.85
C ARG A 173 -3.24 -18.40 5.62
N ALA A 174 -2.72 -18.36 6.84
CA ALA A 174 -2.76 -17.19 7.70
C ALA A 174 -1.38 -16.82 8.24
N GLY A 175 -1.16 -15.52 8.48
CA GLY A 175 0.12 -14.96 8.93
C GLY A 175 0.66 -13.88 7.99
N ALA A 176 1.95 -13.58 8.12
CA ALA A 176 2.68 -12.66 7.26
C ALA A 176 2.92 -13.27 5.84
N PRO A 177 3.22 -12.45 4.82
CA PRO A 177 3.43 -12.92 3.45
C PRO A 177 4.52 -14.00 3.28
N ASP A 178 5.58 -13.93 4.06
CA ASP A 178 6.75 -14.81 4.07
C ASP A 178 6.69 -15.88 5.17
N ALA A 179 5.90 -15.67 6.22
CA ALA A 179 5.70 -16.59 7.32
C ALA A 179 4.20 -16.86 7.52
N SER A 180 3.70 -17.96 6.96
CA SER A 180 2.28 -18.33 7.07
C SER A 180 2.06 -19.81 7.42
N THR A 181 1.00 -20.06 8.20
CA THR A 181 0.53 -21.39 8.57
C THR A 181 -0.78 -21.74 7.88
N ARG A 182 -1.22 -23.01 7.94
CA ARG A 182 -2.56 -23.40 7.48
C ARG A 182 -3.58 -22.99 8.52
N CYS A 183 -4.69 -22.40 8.07
CA CYS A 183 -5.81 -22.04 8.95
C CYS A 183 -6.52 -23.31 9.45
N LEU A 184 -7.20 -23.20 10.60
CA LEU A 184 -8.15 -24.22 11.01
C LEU A 184 -9.27 -24.29 9.96
N ARG A 185 -9.68 -25.49 9.58
CA ARG A 185 -10.68 -25.73 8.55
C ARG A 185 -11.84 -26.51 9.16
N ASP A 186 -13.04 -26.02 8.94
CA ASP A 186 -14.28 -26.74 9.16
C ASP A 186 -15.08 -26.82 7.86
N ARG A 187 -15.79 -27.93 7.63
CA ARG A 187 -16.49 -28.17 6.36
C ARG A 187 -17.99 -28.22 6.59
N ASP A 188 -18.66 -27.17 6.16
CA ASP A 188 -20.11 -27.10 6.09
C ASP A 188 -20.63 -27.64 4.74
N GLY A 189 -20.75 -28.97 4.66
CA GLY A 189 -21.24 -29.66 3.47
C GLY A 189 -20.32 -29.58 2.25
N PRO A 190 -20.84 -29.89 1.05
CA PRO A 190 -20.00 -29.91 -0.15
C PRO A 190 -19.77 -28.51 -0.75
N TYR A 191 -20.66 -27.54 -0.51
CA TYR A 191 -20.69 -26.24 -1.19
C TYR A 191 -20.14 -25.07 -0.35
N ALA A 192 -19.92 -25.29 0.95
CA ALA A 192 -19.32 -24.29 1.83
C ALA A 192 -18.17 -24.89 2.65
N VAL A 193 -17.18 -24.04 2.95
CA VAL A 193 -16.04 -24.37 3.84
C VAL A 193 -15.71 -23.14 4.66
N ASP A 194 -15.57 -23.34 5.97
CA ASP A 194 -15.22 -22.31 6.93
C ASP A 194 -13.75 -22.45 7.32
N PHE A 195 -13.07 -21.31 7.44
CA PHE A 195 -11.70 -21.23 7.92
C PHE A 195 -11.64 -20.27 9.09
N VAL A 196 -10.91 -20.65 10.14
CA VAL A 196 -10.75 -19.82 11.34
C VAL A 196 -9.28 -19.65 11.65
N GLN A 197 -8.91 -18.44 12.07
CA GLN A 197 -7.62 -18.12 12.63
C GLN A 197 -7.79 -17.18 13.83
N THR A 198 -7.07 -17.45 14.90
CA THR A 198 -7.04 -16.60 16.11
C THR A 198 -5.72 -15.87 16.24
N GLY A 199 -5.74 -14.67 16.82
CA GLY A 199 -4.56 -13.93 17.26
C GLY A 199 -3.65 -13.48 16.13
N LEU A 200 -4.22 -12.97 15.03
CA LEU A 200 -3.41 -12.35 13.98
C LEU A 200 -2.77 -11.06 14.52
N ALA A 201 -1.45 -10.98 14.43
CA ALA A 201 -0.70 -9.77 14.74
C ALA A 201 -0.98 -8.67 13.71
N PRO A 202 -0.65 -7.40 14.01
CA PRO A 202 -0.63 -6.35 12.99
C PRO A 202 0.11 -6.80 11.73
N HIS A 203 -0.44 -6.44 10.56
CA HIS A 203 0.02 -6.81 9.24
C HIS A 203 -0.02 -8.31 8.88
N GLU A 204 -0.62 -9.15 9.71
CA GLU A 204 -0.95 -10.53 9.32
C GLU A 204 -2.36 -10.60 8.72
N GLY A 205 -2.59 -11.59 7.84
CA GLY A 205 -3.87 -11.74 7.16
C GLY A 205 -4.24 -13.20 6.91
N MET A 206 -5.31 -13.42 6.14
CA MET A 206 -5.77 -14.74 5.68
C MET A 206 -5.95 -14.74 4.18
N ARG A 207 -5.27 -15.68 3.50
CA ARG A 207 -5.34 -15.88 2.06
C ARG A 207 -6.06 -17.17 1.73
N ILE A 208 -7.12 -17.05 0.93
CA ILE A 208 -7.88 -18.17 0.40
C ILE A 208 -7.39 -18.52 -1.00
N ARG A 209 -7.21 -19.83 -1.26
CA ARG A 209 -7.01 -20.36 -2.60
C ARG A 209 -8.09 -21.38 -2.91
N VAL A 210 -8.81 -21.18 -4.02
CA VAL A 210 -9.83 -22.10 -4.54
C VAL A 210 -9.42 -22.57 -5.93
N ARG A 211 -9.58 -23.86 -6.21
CA ARG A 211 -9.48 -24.43 -7.56
C ARG A 211 -10.78 -25.10 -7.92
N LEU A 212 -11.45 -24.53 -8.91
CA LEU A 212 -12.70 -25.06 -9.45
C LEU A 212 -12.41 -25.86 -10.73
N PRO A 213 -13.13 -26.96 -10.98
CA PRO A 213 -13.06 -27.64 -12.27
C PRO A 213 -13.30 -26.65 -13.41
N LYS A 214 -12.67 -26.88 -14.57
CA LYS A 214 -12.90 -26.04 -15.73
C LYS A 214 -14.39 -26.04 -16.10
N HIS A 215 -14.90 -24.89 -16.53
CA HIS A 215 -16.31 -24.69 -16.90
C HIS A 215 -17.33 -24.85 -15.76
N ALA A 216 -16.88 -24.97 -14.50
CA ALA A 216 -17.77 -24.97 -13.34
C ALA A 216 -18.48 -23.62 -13.13
N ILE A 217 -17.86 -22.53 -13.57
CA ILE A 217 -18.39 -21.17 -13.60
C ILE A 217 -17.92 -20.48 -14.88
N THR A 218 -18.57 -19.39 -15.27
CA THR A 218 -18.12 -18.53 -16.36
C THR A 218 -16.99 -17.63 -15.87
N VAL A 219 -15.76 -17.90 -16.30
CA VAL A 219 -14.62 -17.05 -15.95
C VAL A 219 -14.26 -16.13 -17.13
N PRO A 220 -14.55 -14.83 -17.06
CA PRO A 220 -14.09 -13.89 -18.09
C PRO A 220 -12.57 -13.81 -18.08
N ALA A 221 -11.99 -13.41 -19.22
CA ALA A 221 -10.56 -13.12 -19.28
C ALA A 221 -10.21 -12.01 -18.26
N PRO A 222 -9.19 -12.20 -17.42
CA PRO A 222 -7.99 -11.47 -17.78
C PRO A 222 -7.68 -10.11 -17.19
N HIS A 223 -8.57 -9.10 -17.09
CA HIS A 223 -8.13 -7.69 -17.32
C HIS A 223 -6.73 -7.29 -16.80
N ARG A 224 -5.84 -6.96 -17.75
CA ARG A 224 -4.44 -6.58 -17.50
C ARG A 224 -4.20 -5.16 -17.97
N VAL A 225 -3.37 -4.43 -17.23
CA VAL A 225 -2.83 -3.11 -17.58
C VAL A 225 -1.30 -3.20 -17.63
N PRO A 226 -0.62 -2.37 -18.44
CA PRO A 226 0.84 -2.36 -18.51
C PRO A 226 1.46 -2.23 -17.12
N PRO A 227 2.58 -2.92 -16.81
CA PRO A 227 3.28 -2.78 -15.53
C PRO A 227 3.66 -1.31 -15.29
N ARG A 228 3.84 -0.88 -14.03
CA ARG A 228 4.21 0.52 -13.75
C ARG A 228 5.56 0.94 -14.33
N TRP A 229 6.41 -0.04 -14.59
CA TRP A 229 7.64 0.12 -15.34
C TRP A 229 7.47 -0.69 -16.62
N ALA A 230 7.21 -0.01 -17.73
CA ALA A 230 7.16 -0.62 -19.05
C ALA A 230 8.35 -0.22 -19.92
N GLY A 231 9.24 0.64 -19.40
CA GLY A 231 10.48 1.02 -20.08
C GLY A 231 11.34 -0.19 -20.39
N GLY A 232 11.67 -0.33 -21.68
CA GLY A 232 12.63 -1.29 -22.14
C GLY A 232 14.06 -0.90 -21.75
N TRP A 233 15.01 -1.69 -22.23
CA TRP A 233 16.43 -1.38 -22.09
C TRP A 233 16.81 0.03 -22.60
N PRO A 234 16.29 0.53 -23.74
CA PRO A 234 16.67 1.85 -24.25
C PRO A 234 16.31 3.00 -23.31
N GLY A 235 15.06 3.08 -22.83
CA GLY A 235 14.65 4.14 -21.90
C GLY A 235 15.36 4.02 -20.56
N THR A 236 15.57 2.79 -20.08
CA THR A 236 16.34 2.53 -18.85
C THR A 236 17.79 3.00 -18.98
N ALA A 237 18.45 2.72 -20.11
CA ALA A 237 19.82 3.13 -20.38
C ALA A 237 19.94 4.65 -20.49
N VAL A 238 18.99 5.33 -21.17
CA VAL A 238 18.97 6.80 -21.26
C VAL A 238 18.81 7.44 -19.89
N LEU A 239 17.92 6.92 -19.04
CA LEU A 239 17.75 7.42 -17.67
C LEU A 239 19.01 7.19 -16.83
N ALA A 240 19.63 6.01 -16.93
CA ALA A 240 20.87 5.69 -16.21
C ALA A 240 22.03 6.61 -16.65
N LEU A 241 22.17 6.87 -17.95
CA LEU A 241 23.16 7.81 -18.48
C LEU A 241 22.90 9.24 -17.98
N ALA A 242 21.64 9.69 -17.91
CA ALA A 242 21.29 10.99 -17.37
C ALA A 242 21.64 11.12 -15.87
N LEU A 243 21.38 10.08 -15.08
CA LEU A 243 21.78 10.02 -13.67
C LEU A 243 23.31 9.99 -13.52
N GLY A 244 24.02 9.26 -14.38
CA GLY A 244 25.49 9.27 -14.43
C GLY A 244 26.06 10.64 -14.83
N ALA A 245 25.43 11.32 -15.78
CA ALA A 245 25.81 12.65 -16.22
C ALA A 245 25.74 13.68 -15.08
N LEU A 246 24.79 13.56 -14.15
CA LEU A 246 24.71 14.41 -12.95
C LEU A 246 25.98 14.39 -12.10
N ALA A 247 26.66 13.23 -12.00
CA ALA A 247 27.92 13.13 -11.27
C ALA A 247 29.08 13.85 -12.00
N LEU A 248 28.95 14.05 -13.31
CA LEU A 248 29.93 14.73 -14.15
C LEU A 248 29.66 16.24 -14.28
N ILE A 249 28.43 16.71 -14.07
CA ILE A 249 28.07 18.14 -14.14
C ILE A 249 29.02 19.05 -13.33
N PRO A 250 29.44 18.71 -12.09
CA PRO A 250 30.39 19.55 -11.35
C PRO A 250 31.80 19.61 -11.95
N ARG A 251 32.17 18.63 -12.78
CA ARG A 251 33.50 18.51 -13.40
C ARG A 251 33.57 19.14 -14.79
N LEU A 252 32.42 19.52 -15.35
CA LEU A 252 32.32 20.12 -16.68
C LEU A 252 32.35 21.65 -16.59
N PRO A 253 32.73 22.35 -17.67
CA PRO A 253 32.59 23.80 -17.76
C PRO A 253 31.16 24.23 -17.45
N VAL A 254 31.00 25.37 -16.76
CA VAL A 254 29.70 25.86 -16.29
C VAL A 254 28.67 25.80 -17.42
N PRO A 255 27.63 24.97 -17.28
CA PRO A 255 26.66 24.79 -18.34
C PRO A 255 25.90 26.10 -18.60
N ARG A 256 25.64 26.40 -19.88
CA ARG A 256 24.82 27.56 -20.26
C ARG A 256 23.41 27.38 -19.71
N ARG A 257 22.90 28.36 -18.94
CA ARG A 257 21.53 28.37 -18.41
C ARG A 257 20.47 28.03 -19.47
N ARG A 258 20.63 28.56 -20.68
CA ARG A 258 19.70 28.32 -21.81
C ARG A 258 19.62 26.84 -22.20
N ALA A 259 20.72 26.08 -22.11
CA ALA A 259 20.71 24.65 -22.40
C ALA A 259 19.94 23.85 -21.34
N GLY A 260 20.10 24.21 -20.06
CA GLY A 260 19.30 23.61 -18.98
C GLY A 260 17.81 23.89 -19.12
N VAL A 261 17.43 25.14 -19.48
CA VAL A 261 16.03 25.49 -19.78
C VAL A 261 15.49 24.72 -20.97
N ALA A 262 16.26 24.59 -22.05
CA ALA A 262 15.84 23.87 -23.25
C ALA A 262 15.58 22.38 -22.97
N LEU A 263 16.44 21.73 -22.20
CA LEU A 263 16.25 20.34 -21.79
C LEU A 263 15.01 20.15 -20.93
N VAL A 264 14.74 21.06 -19.98
CA VAL A 264 13.51 21.02 -19.18
C VAL A 264 12.27 21.23 -20.04
N ALA A 265 12.31 22.22 -20.93
CA ALA A 265 11.21 22.53 -21.85
C ALA A 265 10.94 21.41 -22.87
N ALA A 266 11.96 20.63 -23.24
CA ALA A 266 11.81 19.46 -24.09
C ALA A 266 11.31 18.22 -23.32
N GLY A 267 11.77 18.02 -22.08
CA GLY A 267 11.41 16.85 -21.27
C GLY A 267 9.95 16.86 -20.79
N LEU A 268 9.44 18.03 -20.37
CA LEU A 268 8.06 18.18 -19.87
C LEU A 268 6.97 17.69 -20.86
N PRO A 269 6.94 18.12 -22.13
CA PRO A 269 5.92 17.67 -23.08
C PRO A 269 6.06 16.19 -23.42
N VAL A 270 7.27 15.63 -23.43
CA VAL A 270 7.49 14.18 -23.67
C VAL A 270 6.87 13.35 -22.54
N VAL A 271 7.11 13.74 -21.28
CA VAL A 271 6.47 13.08 -20.12
C VAL A 271 4.94 13.28 -20.17
N ALA A 272 4.49 14.49 -20.50
CA ALA A 272 3.06 14.80 -20.55
C ALA A 272 2.32 14.07 -21.68
N ALA A 273 2.96 13.85 -22.83
CA ALA A 273 2.37 13.08 -23.94
C ALA A 273 2.27 11.59 -23.60
N ASP A 274 3.36 11.00 -23.09
CA ASP A 274 3.41 9.58 -22.71
C ASP A 274 2.46 9.27 -21.54
N ALA A 275 2.40 10.17 -20.54
CA ALA A 275 1.45 10.05 -19.44
C ALA A 275 0.01 10.40 -19.84
N GLY A 276 -0.18 11.40 -20.69
CA GLY A 276 -1.48 11.96 -21.03
C GLY A 276 -2.40 10.95 -21.71
N GLU A 277 -1.86 10.15 -22.65
CA GLU A 277 -2.65 9.16 -23.39
C GLU A 277 -3.16 8.03 -22.46
N GLU A 278 -2.31 7.52 -21.57
CA GLU A 278 -2.71 6.48 -20.61
C GLU A 278 -3.63 7.01 -19.51
N VAL A 279 -3.35 8.22 -18.99
CA VAL A 279 -4.14 8.85 -17.94
C VAL A 279 -5.53 9.24 -18.45
N ALA A 280 -5.65 9.74 -19.68
CA ALA A 280 -6.94 10.05 -20.29
C ALA A 280 -7.78 8.78 -20.51
N ALA A 281 -7.15 7.68 -20.95
CA ALA A 281 -7.86 6.44 -21.24
C ALA A 281 -8.22 5.62 -19.99
N ARG A 282 -7.38 5.64 -18.94
CA ARG A 282 -7.45 4.68 -17.82
C ARG A 282 -7.37 5.32 -16.43
N GLY A 283 -7.16 6.64 -16.36
CA GLY A 283 -6.98 7.39 -15.12
C GLY A 283 -5.56 7.32 -14.55
N LEU A 284 -5.26 8.23 -13.61
CA LEU A 284 -3.92 8.37 -12.99
C LEU A 284 -3.37 7.09 -12.34
N TRP A 285 -4.24 6.16 -11.94
CA TRP A 285 -3.85 4.91 -11.29
C TRP A 285 -3.25 3.87 -12.25
N ALA A 286 -3.51 4.00 -13.56
CA ALA A 286 -3.09 3.05 -14.57
C ALA A 286 -1.74 3.41 -15.20
N PHE A 287 -1.23 4.61 -14.95
CA PHE A 287 -0.01 5.15 -15.54
C PHE A 287 1.21 4.22 -15.38
N SER A 288 1.93 4.06 -16.48
CA SER A 288 3.17 3.32 -16.61
C SER A 288 4.32 4.23 -17.07
N LEU A 289 5.51 4.05 -16.50
CA LEU A 289 6.75 4.65 -16.99
C LEU A 289 7.23 3.87 -18.22
N GLY A 290 6.81 4.28 -19.41
CA GLY A 290 7.32 3.79 -20.69
C GLY A 290 8.65 4.42 -21.10
N ASP A 291 9.25 3.95 -22.19
CA ASP A 291 10.52 4.49 -22.70
C ASP A 291 10.43 6.00 -23.02
N GLY A 292 9.28 6.47 -23.50
CA GLY A 292 8.98 7.88 -23.72
C GLY A 292 9.08 8.69 -22.42
N CYS A 293 8.35 8.27 -21.37
CA CYS A 293 8.45 8.93 -20.06
C CYS A 293 9.87 8.86 -19.48
N LEU A 294 10.60 7.75 -19.64
CA LEU A 294 11.97 7.64 -19.15
C LEU A 294 12.92 8.62 -19.86
N ALA A 295 12.79 8.77 -21.18
CA ALA A 295 13.56 9.74 -21.96
C ALA A 295 13.21 11.19 -21.56
N GLY A 296 11.91 11.48 -21.36
CA GLY A 296 11.46 12.79 -20.87
C GLY A 296 12.03 13.11 -19.48
N LEU A 297 11.98 12.15 -18.55
CA LEU A 297 12.58 12.29 -17.20
C LEU A 297 14.09 12.50 -17.27
N ALA A 298 14.80 11.80 -18.15
CA ALA A 298 16.23 11.98 -18.35
C ALA A 298 16.59 13.43 -18.75
N LEU A 299 15.82 14.03 -19.66
CA LEU A 299 15.98 15.44 -20.05
C LEU A 299 15.73 16.41 -18.88
N LEU A 300 14.67 16.16 -18.09
CA LEU A 300 14.34 16.98 -16.91
C LEU A 300 15.45 16.92 -15.86
N ILE A 301 15.96 15.72 -15.59
CA ILE A 301 17.01 15.45 -14.60
C ILE A 301 18.31 16.17 -14.98
N VAL A 302 18.77 16.04 -16.22
CA VAL A 302 19.99 16.72 -16.69
C VAL A 302 19.78 18.23 -16.74
N GLY A 303 18.65 18.69 -17.27
CA GLY A 303 18.33 20.11 -17.37
C GLY A 303 18.29 20.81 -16.00
N ALA A 304 17.64 20.18 -15.01
CA ALA A 304 17.61 20.67 -13.63
C ALA A 304 19.00 20.66 -12.98
N GLY A 305 19.80 19.62 -13.21
CA GLY A 305 21.20 19.54 -12.77
C GLY A 305 22.05 20.70 -13.29
N MET A 306 21.93 21.01 -14.59
CA MET A 306 22.62 22.14 -15.22
C MET A 306 22.19 23.49 -14.65
N LEU A 307 20.88 23.68 -14.42
CA LEU A 307 20.35 24.91 -13.80
C LEU A 307 20.85 25.08 -12.35
N CYS A 308 20.91 23.99 -11.58
CA CYS A 308 21.46 24.01 -10.22
C CYS A 308 22.95 24.36 -10.22
N ALA A 309 23.74 23.77 -11.13
CA ALA A 309 25.17 24.06 -11.25
C ALA A 309 25.43 25.52 -11.65
N HIS A 310 24.67 26.06 -12.60
CA HIS A 310 24.77 27.46 -13.02
C HIS A 310 24.39 28.46 -11.92
N ARG A 311 23.46 28.11 -11.02
CA ARG A 311 23.12 28.96 -9.86
C ARG A 311 24.20 28.96 -8.78
N ARG A 312 25.01 27.91 -8.70
CA ARG A 312 26.07 27.77 -7.69
C ARG A 312 27.38 28.45 -8.09
N THR A 313 27.53 28.87 -9.35
CA THR A 313 28.73 29.57 -9.80
C THR A 313 28.65 31.03 -9.41
N PRO A 314 29.56 31.55 -8.56
CA PRO A 314 29.57 32.94 -8.19
C PRO A 314 29.81 33.79 -9.44
N HIS A 315 28.91 34.74 -9.72
CA HIS A 315 29.20 35.79 -10.69
C HIS A 315 30.35 36.64 -10.15
N SER A 316 31.56 36.47 -10.69
CA SER A 316 32.65 37.43 -10.48
C SER A 316 32.22 38.79 -11.06
N PRO A 317 32.14 39.87 -10.27
CA PRO A 317 31.87 41.19 -10.81
C PRO A 317 33.14 41.70 -11.50
N HIS A 318 33.13 41.75 -12.84
CA HIS A 318 34.23 42.36 -13.59
C HIS A 318 33.94 43.82 -13.92
N ARG A 319 34.94 44.65 -13.60
CA ARG A 319 35.31 45.97 -14.14
C ARG A 319 34.66 47.20 -13.51
N LEU A 320 35.33 47.71 -12.46
CA LEU A 320 35.40 49.14 -12.16
C LEU A 320 36.15 49.84 -13.32
N THR A 321 35.44 50.61 -14.13
CA THR A 321 36.02 51.64 -14.99
C THR A 321 36.39 52.87 -14.14
N PRO A 322 37.57 53.48 -14.34
CA PRO A 322 37.99 54.64 -13.56
C PRO A 322 37.30 55.90 -14.11
N HIS A 323 36.44 56.54 -13.32
CA HIS A 323 35.87 57.83 -13.70
C HIS A 323 36.91 58.93 -13.47
N ARG A 324 37.38 59.52 -14.58
CA ARG A 324 38.18 60.74 -14.60
C ARG A 324 37.41 61.88 -13.92
N LEU A 325 38.03 62.50 -12.92
CA LEU A 325 37.71 63.84 -12.41
C LEU A 325 38.56 64.86 -13.18
N ASN A 326 37.94 65.90 -13.74
CA ASN A 326 38.60 67.14 -14.14
C ASN A 326 37.57 68.29 -14.21
N PRO A 327 37.96 69.58 -14.15
CA PRO A 327 37.66 70.44 -13.02
C PRO A 327 36.98 71.76 -13.42
N ARG A 328 36.44 72.51 -12.45
CA ARG A 328 36.78 73.92 -12.15
C ARG A 328 35.66 74.63 -11.38
N ALA A 329 36.13 75.38 -10.39
CA ALA A 329 35.43 76.27 -9.47
C ALA A 329 34.93 77.56 -10.13
N PRO A 330 34.24 78.44 -9.37
CA PRO A 330 34.96 79.64 -8.92
C PRO A 330 34.61 80.12 -7.50
N ARG A 331 35.62 80.63 -6.78
CA ARG A 331 35.71 82.00 -6.24
C ARG A 331 37.16 82.27 -5.83
#